data_AF-A0A803SKS7-F1
#
_entry.id   AF-A0A803SKS7-F1
#
_cell.length_a   1.000
_cell.length_b   1.000
_cell.length_c   1.000
_cell.angle_alpha   90.00
_cell.angle_beta   90.00
_cell.angle_gamma   90.00
#
_symmetry.space_group_name_H-M   'P 1'
#
loop_
_entity.id
_entity.type
_entity.pdbx_description
1 polymer ?
#
loop_
_entity_poly.entity_id
_entity_poly.type
_entity_poly.pdbx_seq_one_letter_code
_entity_poly.pdbx_strand_id
1 'polypeptide(L)'
;MEHRQGKKLAFLKLDIYKAFDTINHEFLWETMIKFGIGNAFINAIRELYRESEAVVRINEDLSNEFPIQRGVRQGCPLSPHLFIMGIEILADRIRNSVRIEGFKFDGGEIRLNTYADDIMIRLSHPLIGIRELKIILTDFEKNTGLGVNIKKSEIMYFDVNKKEKREIDNITEMGMGKKKIKYLGVIIHKNMGKMVEFNYKQAWKKISNNMENWKNKNLSTLGKIKATKMFLIPKLLYLFQVLPLEIKQGQLNIWNRTIKKWILGEKKSRLPNKIYFTHQEDLGWGIPNLELYYEAFQIKPLFENMREKRDKWFKIEEGVNKREASFGIFTRNLETSIKRTRGPRKLSLKIWKKWKFKWMPGISNWTPIESLYEKEFDSGWWREMKDKGYYRIKDLYDMNGHLIPINRIIDKMGDKNWIKILGLYNKLKQGKYGECIVKESMMEHIIKKAQTSEKGLVGVIYKAMTKDEEYIIRTLQDRWQKEGVLTRQTIENLKREATKIKIEKYKEMERKFI
;
A
#
# COMPACT_ATOMS: atom_id res chain seq x y z
N MET A 1 -1.34 -11.50 -10.17
CA MET A 1 -2.25 -12.27 -11.06
C MET A 1 -1.43 -12.92 -12.16
N GLU A 2 -0.70 -13.98 -11.83
CA GLU A 2 -0.22 -14.92 -12.86
C GLU A 2 -1.39 -15.87 -13.11
N HIS A 3 -2.20 -15.56 -14.12
CA HIS A 3 -3.30 -16.42 -14.53
C HIS A 3 -2.71 -17.76 -14.97
N ARG A 4 -2.92 -18.83 -14.19
CA ARG A 4 -2.66 -20.20 -14.68
C ARG A 4 -3.65 -20.46 -15.80
N GLN A 5 -3.16 -20.52 -17.03
CA GLN A 5 -3.97 -20.78 -18.22
C GLN A 5 -4.93 -21.96 -17.98
N GLY A 6 -6.18 -21.82 -18.41
CA GLY A 6 -7.18 -22.89 -18.35
C GLY A 6 -8.23 -22.79 -17.24
N LYS A 7 -8.14 -21.82 -16.31
CA LYS A 7 -9.22 -21.56 -15.34
C LYS A 7 -10.17 -20.48 -15.85
N LYS A 8 -11.45 -20.80 -15.96
CA LYS A 8 -12.51 -19.83 -16.30
C LYS A 8 -12.70 -18.88 -15.14
N LEU A 9 -12.43 -17.59 -15.32
CA LEU A 9 -12.62 -16.59 -14.27
C LEU A 9 -13.39 -15.38 -14.82
N ALA A 10 -14.12 -14.68 -13.96
CA ALA A 10 -14.71 -13.38 -14.27
C ALA A 10 -14.52 -12.39 -13.12
N PHE A 11 -14.23 -11.14 -13.48
CA PHE A 11 -14.45 -9.99 -12.61
C PHE A 11 -15.74 -9.32 -13.03
N LEU A 12 -16.60 -9.05 -12.07
CA LEU A 12 -17.85 -8.35 -12.26
C LEU A 12 -17.83 -7.11 -11.38
N LYS A 13 -17.84 -5.94 -12.03
CA LYS A 13 -18.03 -4.66 -11.36
C LYS A 13 -19.53 -4.31 -11.43
N LEU A 14 -20.15 -4.14 -10.27
CA LEU A 14 -21.51 -3.64 -10.16
C LEU A 14 -21.49 -2.17 -9.74
N ASP A 15 -22.44 -1.41 -10.27
CA ASP A 15 -22.70 -0.01 -9.93
C ASP A 15 -24.13 0.07 -9.39
N ILE A 16 -24.32 0.55 -8.15
CA ILE A 16 -25.66 0.68 -7.56
C ILE A 16 -26.33 1.96 -8.08
N TYR A 17 -27.56 1.84 -8.56
CA TYR A 17 -28.30 2.98 -9.09
C TYR A 17 -28.74 3.92 -7.96
N LYS A 18 -28.23 5.17 -8.02
CA LYS A 18 -28.56 6.26 -7.07
C LYS A 18 -28.52 5.79 -5.61
N ALA A 19 -27.38 5.20 -5.22
CA ALA A 19 -27.23 4.41 -4.00
C ALA A 19 -27.72 5.09 -2.70
N PHE A 20 -27.54 6.40 -2.56
CA PHE A 20 -28.02 7.14 -1.38
C PHE A 20 -29.50 7.50 -1.48
N ASP A 21 -30.09 7.59 -2.66
CA ASP A 21 -31.44 8.15 -2.84
C ASP A 21 -32.54 7.09 -2.87
N THR A 22 -32.18 5.81 -3.00
CA THR A 22 -33.13 4.73 -3.33
C THR A 22 -33.38 3.71 -2.24
N ILE A 23 -32.57 3.70 -1.16
CA ILE A 23 -32.70 2.72 -0.09
C ILE A 23 -33.99 2.92 0.71
N ASN A 24 -34.74 1.84 0.91
CA ASN A 24 -35.99 1.85 1.66
C ASN A 24 -35.74 2.02 3.18
N HIS A 25 -36.52 2.90 3.83
CA HIS A 25 -36.37 3.18 5.27
C HIS A 25 -36.78 2.01 6.16
N GLU A 26 -37.90 1.34 5.88
CA GLU A 26 -38.35 0.18 6.66
C GLU A 26 -37.32 -0.94 6.65
N PHE A 27 -36.76 -1.24 5.48
CA PHE A 27 -35.65 -2.19 5.35
C PHE A 27 -34.44 -1.79 6.22
N LEU A 28 -34.08 -0.51 6.28
CA LEU A 28 -33.01 -0.04 7.15
C LEU A 28 -33.33 -0.25 8.62
N TRP A 29 -34.55 0.03 9.06
CA TRP A 29 -34.97 -0.16 10.45
C TRP A 29 -34.91 -1.64 10.84
N GLU A 30 -35.46 -2.52 10.01
CA GLU A 30 -35.40 -3.97 10.25
C GLU A 30 -33.95 -4.48 10.25
N THR A 31 -33.11 -3.95 9.37
CA THR A 31 -31.69 -4.28 9.33
C THR A 31 -31.04 -3.88 10.66
N MET A 32 -31.25 -2.67 11.14
CA MET A 32 -30.69 -2.21 12.42
C MET A 32 -31.13 -3.09 13.61
N ILE A 33 -32.38 -3.53 13.64
CA ILE A 33 -32.88 -4.48 14.65
C ILE A 33 -32.10 -5.80 14.56
N LYS A 34 -31.92 -6.35 13.36
CA LYS A 34 -31.14 -7.59 13.14
C LYS A 34 -29.67 -7.46 13.53
N PHE A 35 -29.08 -6.27 13.40
CA PHE A 35 -27.73 -5.97 13.88
C PHE A 35 -27.65 -5.80 15.42
N GLY A 36 -28.77 -5.90 16.13
CA GLY A 36 -28.80 -5.80 17.59
C GLY A 36 -28.68 -4.37 18.12
N ILE A 37 -29.00 -3.37 17.29
CA ILE A 37 -28.97 -1.97 17.70
C ILE A 37 -30.17 -1.68 18.61
N GLY A 38 -29.94 -1.00 19.73
CA GLY A 38 -30.98 -0.72 20.73
C GLY A 38 -32.12 0.14 20.17
N ASN A 39 -33.36 -0.21 20.51
CA ASN A 39 -34.58 0.44 20.02
C ASN A 39 -34.61 1.96 20.24
N ALA A 40 -34.06 2.47 21.35
CA ALA A 40 -34.00 3.91 21.61
C ALA A 40 -33.22 4.66 20.52
N PHE A 41 -32.10 4.10 20.06
CA PHE A 41 -31.29 4.70 19.00
C PHE A 41 -31.98 4.58 17.63
N ILE A 42 -32.61 3.44 17.35
CA ILE A 42 -33.39 3.25 16.12
C ILE A 42 -34.53 4.26 16.05
N ASN A 43 -35.27 4.45 17.14
CA ASN A 43 -36.37 5.42 17.21
C ASN A 43 -35.86 6.86 17.01
N ALA A 44 -34.74 7.23 17.63
CA ALA A 44 -34.13 8.54 17.39
C ALA A 44 -33.80 8.76 15.90
N ILE A 45 -33.29 7.74 15.21
CA ILE A 45 -33.03 7.83 13.77
C ILE A 45 -34.32 7.86 12.96
N ARG A 46 -35.33 7.06 13.32
CA ARG A 46 -36.66 7.11 12.66
C ARG A 46 -37.25 8.51 12.71
N GLU A 47 -37.21 9.17 13.86
CA GLU A 47 -37.67 10.55 14.01
C GLU A 47 -36.85 11.53 13.14
N LEU A 48 -35.55 11.30 12.95
CA LEU A 48 -34.76 12.10 11.99
C LEU A 48 -35.22 11.95 10.54
N TYR A 49 -35.86 10.84 10.15
CA TYR A 49 -36.32 10.59 8.78
C TYR A 49 -37.83 10.78 8.59
N ARG A 50 -38.59 10.89 9.69
CA ARG A 50 -40.03 11.05 9.69
C ARG A 50 -40.44 12.33 8.96
N GLU A 51 -41.49 12.22 8.13
CA GLU A 51 -42.15 13.35 7.45
C GLU A 51 -41.18 14.35 6.82
N SER A 52 -40.04 13.85 6.32
CA SER A 52 -39.03 14.69 5.69
C SER A 52 -39.50 15.14 4.31
N GLU A 53 -39.38 16.42 4.02
CA GLU A 53 -39.72 17.00 2.72
C GLU A 53 -38.48 17.63 2.06
N ALA A 54 -38.53 17.76 0.74
CA ALA A 54 -37.49 18.40 -0.06
C ALA A 54 -38.09 19.40 -1.04
N VAL A 55 -37.29 20.40 -1.37
CA VAL A 55 -37.52 21.34 -2.48
C VAL A 55 -36.29 21.34 -3.39
N VAL A 56 -36.51 21.50 -4.70
CA VAL A 56 -35.44 21.71 -5.66
C VAL A 56 -35.29 23.20 -5.89
N ARG A 57 -34.09 23.75 -5.63
CA ARG A 57 -33.75 25.14 -5.94
C ARG A 57 -32.98 25.23 -7.25
N ILE A 58 -33.49 26.01 -8.20
CA ILE A 58 -32.79 26.36 -9.44
C ILE A 58 -32.68 27.89 -9.48
N ASN A 59 -31.46 28.41 -9.36
CA ASN A 59 -31.20 29.83 -9.11
C ASN A 59 -31.92 30.32 -7.84
N GLU A 60 -32.88 31.24 -7.99
CA GLU A 60 -33.70 31.79 -6.90
C GLU A 60 -35.10 31.13 -6.82
N ASP A 61 -35.46 30.30 -7.80
CA ASP A 61 -36.75 29.62 -7.83
C ASP A 61 -36.73 28.30 -7.04
N LEU A 62 -37.82 28.05 -6.33
CA LEU A 62 -38.06 26.82 -5.57
C LEU A 62 -39.17 26.01 -6.24
N SER A 63 -39.00 24.69 -6.29
CA SER A 63 -40.11 23.78 -6.60
C SER A 63 -41.11 23.73 -5.45
N ASN A 64 -42.28 23.15 -5.71
CA ASN A 64 -43.17 22.68 -4.64
C ASN A 64 -42.43 21.68 -3.75
N GLU A 65 -42.82 21.65 -2.47
CA GLU A 65 -42.39 20.65 -1.50
C GLU A 65 -42.87 19.26 -1.93
N PHE A 66 -42.02 18.25 -1.75
CA PHE A 66 -42.38 16.86 -1.96
C PHE A 66 -41.77 15.95 -0.88
N PRO A 67 -42.49 14.89 -0.47
CA PRO A 67 -42.03 14.02 0.61
C PRO A 67 -40.87 13.12 0.18
N ILE A 68 -39.92 12.92 1.10
CA ILE A 68 -38.80 11.98 0.99
C ILE A 68 -39.20 10.65 1.62
N GLN A 69 -39.62 9.70 0.79
CA GLN A 69 -40.09 8.39 1.25
C GLN A 69 -38.99 7.31 1.30
N ARG A 70 -37.81 7.60 0.76
CA ARG A 70 -36.66 6.68 0.68
C ARG A 70 -35.36 7.45 0.55
N GLY A 71 -34.26 6.76 0.75
CA GLY A 71 -32.92 7.31 0.67
C GLY A 71 -32.38 7.76 2.03
N VAL A 72 -31.07 7.91 2.10
CA VAL A 72 -30.32 8.47 3.23
C VAL A 72 -29.83 9.88 2.87
N ARG A 73 -29.81 10.78 3.85
CA ARG A 73 -29.48 12.20 3.62
C ARG A 73 -28.03 12.39 3.17
N GLN A 74 -27.80 12.90 1.96
CA GLN A 74 -26.43 13.21 1.51
C GLN A 74 -25.83 14.36 2.35
N GLY A 75 -24.55 14.26 2.71
CA GLY A 75 -23.88 15.22 3.59
C GLY A 75 -24.09 14.98 5.10
N CYS A 76 -25.03 14.12 5.49
CA CYS A 76 -25.20 13.71 6.89
C CYS A 76 -24.09 12.70 7.30
N PRO A 77 -23.39 12.90 8.43
CA PRO A 77 -22.35 11.97 8.90
C PRO A 77 -22.84 10.54 9.18
N LEU A 78 -24.12 10.38 9.52
CA LEU A 78 -24.72 9.07 9.81
C LEU A 78 -25.06 8.28 8.54
N SER A 79 -25.46 8.95 7.46
CA SER A 79 -25.95 8.32 6.24
C SER A 79 -25.00 7.29 5.60
N PRO A 80 -23.66 7.51 5.54
CA PRO A 80 -22.75 6.49 5.05
C PRO A 80 -22.81 5.19 5.86
N HIS A 81 -22.99 5.27 7.18
CA HIS A 81 -23.07 4.10 8.04
C HIS A 81 -24.37 3.32 7.81
N LEU A 82 -25.50 4.04 7.70
CA LEU A 82 -26.79 3.45 7.34
C LEU A 82 -26.73 2.73 5.99
N PHE A 83 -26.14 3.39 4.99
CA PHE A 83 -25.97 2.81 3.66
C PHE A 83 -25.09 1.55 3.68
N ILE A 84 -23.96 1.58 4.39
CA ILE A 84 -23.06 0.42 4.52
C ILE A 84 -23.79 -0.77 5.17
N MET A 85 -24.63 -0.55 6.18
CA MET A 85 -25.42 -1.64 6.78
C MET A 85 -26.35 -2.31 5.75
N GLY A 86 -27.00 -1.52 4.90
CA GLY A 86 -27.84 -2.07 3.83
C GLY A 86 -27.05 -2.89 2.81
N ILE A 87 -25.90 -2.37 2.35
CA ILE A 87 -25.01 -3.10 1.42
C ILE A 87 -24.40 -4.36 2.06
N GLU A 88 -24.20 -4.37 3.38
CA GLU A 88 -23.65 -5.53 4.08
C GLU A 88 -24.58 -6.75 3.99
N ILE A 89 -25.90 -6.56 3.91
CA ILE A 89 -26.85 -7.67 3.68
C ILE A 89 -26.62 -8.33 2.31
N LEU A 90 -26.39 -7.54 1.25
CA LEU A 90 -26.01 -8.09 -0.06
C LEU A 90 -24.66 -8.79 0.01
N ALA A 91 -23.69 -8.16 0.68
CA ALA A 91 -22.34 -8.70 0.82
C ALA A 91 -22.35 -10.05 1.55
N ASP A 92 -23.18 -10.18 2.59
CA ASP A 92 -23.33 -11.39 3.37
C ASP A 92 -23.93 -12.53 2.55
N ARG A 93 -25.02 -12.28 1.82
CA ARG A 93 -25.62 -13.28 0.94
C ARG A 93 -24.66 -13.78 -0.12
N ILE A 94 -23.86 -12.89 -0.71
CA ILE A 94 -22.83 -13.26 -1.68
C ILE A 94 -21.73 -14.12 -1.02
N ARG A 95 -21.30 -13.76 0.19
CA ARG A 95 -20.26 -14.51 0.91
C ARG A 95 -20.75 -15.89 1.36
N ASN A 96 -22.03 -16.04 1.72
CA ASN A 96 -22.60 -17.28 2.23
C ASN A 96 -23.22 -18.18 1.14
N SER A 97 -23.38 -17.69 -0.09
CA SER A 97 -23.88 -18.53 -1.19
C SER A 97 -22.86 -19.63 -1.56
N VAL A 98 -23.34 -20.87 -1.65
CA VAL A 98 -22.54 -22.04 -2.06
C VAL A 98 -22.27 -22.00 -3.57
N ARG A 99 -23.14 -21.37 -4.36
CA ARG A 99 -23.02 -21.30 -5.83
C ARG A 99 -22.12 -20.16 -6.31
N ILE A 100 -21.80 -19.20 -5.43
CA ILE A 100 -20.84 -18.13 -5.72
C ILE A 100 -19.47 -18.53 -5.21
N GLU A 101 -18.66 -19.09 -6.12
CA GLU A 101 -17.26 -19.35 -5.86
C GLU A 101 -16.37 -18.20 -6.35
N GLY A 102 -15.61 -17.64 -5.43
CA GLY A 102 -14.59 -16.62 -5.65
C GLY A 102 -13.25 -17.19 -6.08
N PHE A 103 -12.26 -16.31 -6.15
CA PHE A 103 -10.90 -16.72 -6.53
C PHE A 103 -10.20 -17.37 -5.35
N LYS A 104 -9.88 -18.66 -5.52
CA LYS A 104 -9.14 -19.46 -4.53
C LYS A 104 -7.63 -19.33 -4.77
N PHE A 105 -6.90 -19.13 -3.69
CA PHE A 105 -5.43 -19.15 -3.64
C PHE A 105 -5.00 -19.87 -2.36
N ASP A 106 -3.74 -20.32 -2.34
CA ASP A 106 -3.13 -20.85 -1.13
C ASP A 106 -3.25 -19.74 -0.07
N GLY A 107 -4.04 -19.93 1.00
CA GLY A 107 -4.33 -18.91 2.02
C GLY A 107 -5.75 -18.35 2.05
N GLY A 108 -6.63 -18.71 1.11
CA GLY A 108 -8.06 -18.43 1.22
C GLY A 108 -8.80 -18.15 -0.10
N GLU A 109 -9.95 -17.51 0.01
CA GLU A 109 -10.85 -17.20 -1.10
C GLU A 109 -11.26 -15.72 -1.07
N ILE A 110 -11.32 -15.08 -2.24
CA ILE A 110 -11.89 -13.73 -2.40
C ILE A 110 -13.06 -13.79 -3.37
N ARG A 111 -14.28 -13.63 -2.81
CA ARG A 111 -15.54 -13.52 -3.55
C ARG A 111 -15.87 -12.07 -3.91
N LEU A 112 -15.76 -11.18 -2.94
CA LEU A 112 -16.31 -9.83 -3.00
C LEU A 112 -15.35 -8.82 -2.36
N ASN A 113 -15.23 -7.65 -2.99
CA ASN A 113 -14.74 -6.41 -2.36
C ASN A 113 -15.80 -5.32 -2.58
N THR A 114 -16.12 -4.58 -1.52
CA THR A 114 -17.02 -3.43 -1.57
C THR A 114 -16.28 -2.18 -1.10
N TYR A 115 -16.58 -1.04 -1.71
CA TYR A 115 -16.17 0.27 -1.23
C TYR A 115 -17.33 1.22 -1.47
N ALA A 116 -18.13 1.46 -0.42
CA ALA A 116 -19.45 2.06 -0.56
C ALA A 116 -20.26 1.34 -1.67
N ASP A 117 -20.65 2.05 -2.72
CA ASP A 117 -21.43 1.58 -3.87
C ASP A 117 -20.60 0.87 -4.97
N ASP A 118 -19.27 1.01 -4.96
CA ASP A 118 -18.37 0.31 -5.89
C ASP A 118 -18.19 -1.16 -5.46
N ILE A 119 -18.91 -2.07 -6.10
CA ILE A 119 -18.90 -3.50 -5.80
C ILE A 119 -18.10 -4.28 -6.84
N MET A 120 -17.13 -5.08 -6.39
CA MET A 120 -16.30 -5.95 -7.23
C MET A 120 -16.41 -7.41 -6.81
N ILE A 121 -17.03 -8.22 -7.67
CA ILE A 121 -17.24 -9.66 -7.48
C ILE A 121 -16.25 -10.44 -8.37
N ARG A 122 -15.77 -11.55 -7.83
CA ARG A 122 -14.86 -12.50 -8.50
C ARG A 122 -15.57 -13.84 -8.59
N LEU A 123 -15.58 -14.44 -9.77
CA LEU A 123 -16.26 -15.71 -10.03
C LEU A 123 -15.31 -16.71 -10.68
N SER A 124 -15.08 -17.86 -10.03
CA SER A 124 -14.33 -18.99 -10.58
C SER A 124 -15.17 -19.93 -11.45
N HIS A 125 -16.50 -19.80 -11.39
CA HIS A 125 -17.45 -20.47 -12.28
C HIS A 125 -18.44 -19.42 -12.81
N PRO A 126 -18.06 -18.63 -13.83
CA PRO A 126 -18.78 -17.42 -14.21
C PRO A 126 -20.27 -17.64 -14.50
N LEU A 127 -20.64 -18.65 -15.29
CA LEU A 127 -22.05 -18.88 -15.63
C LEU A 127 -22.91 -19.25 -14.41
N ILE A 128 -22.43 -20.16 -13.55
CA ILE A 128 -23.16 -20.60 -12.35
C ILE A 128 -23.28 -19.43 -11.37
N GLY A 129 -22.17 -18.74 -11.12
CA GLY A 129 -22.13 -17.60 -10.20
C GLY A 129 -23.01 -16.44 -10.65
N ILE A 130 -23.08 -16.15 -11.96
CA ILE A 130 -23.95 -15.10 -12.49
C ILE A 130 -25.43 -15.43 -12.33
N ARG A 131 -25.83 -16.69 -12.55
CA ARG A 131 -27.23 -17.11 -12.38
C ARG A 131 -27.69 -16.90 -10.94
N GLU A 132 -26.88 -17.37 -10.00
CA GLU A 132 -27.14 -17.19 -8.57
C GLU A 132 -27.15 -15.70 -8.20
N LEU A 133 -26.18 -14.94 -8.69
CA LEU A 133 -26.09 -13.52 -8.41
C LEU A 133 -27.31 -12.76 -8.95
N LYS A 134 -27.85 -13.10 -10.12
CA LYS A 134 -29.07 -12.49 -10.63
C LYS A 134 -30.23 -12.67 -9.66
N ILE A 135 -30.41 -13.88 -9.10
CA ILE A 135 -31.45 -14.17 -8.11
C ILE A 135 -31.25 -13.31 -6.86
N ILE A 136 -30.01 -13.29 -6.32
CA ILE A 136 -29.68 -12.50 -5.12
C ILE A 136 -29.92 -11.01 -5.36
N LEU A 137 -29.52 -10.47 -6.52
CA LEU A 137 -29.67 -9.05 -6.85
C LEU A 137 -31.14 -8.67 -7.07
N THR A 138 -31.92 -9.47 -7.78
CA THR A 138 -33.36 -9.21 -7.97
C THR A 138 -34.10 -9.18 -6.63
N ASP A 139 -33.81 -10.15 -5.75
CA ASP A 139 -34.42 -10.20 -4.43
C ASP A 139 -33.93 -9.04 -3.54
N PHE A 140 -32.64 -8.70 -3.60
CA PHE A 140 -32.10 -7.55 -2.88
C PHE A 140 -32.75 -6.24 -3.33
N GLU A 141 -32.86 -5.98 -4.63
CA GLU A 141 -33.51 -4.79 -5.17
C GLU A 141 -34.97 -4.69 -4.72
N LYS A 142 -35.71 -5.81 -4.76
CA LYS A 142 -37.12 -5.85 -4.34
C LYS A 142 -37.29 -5.45 -2.87
N ASN A 143 -36.42 -5.93 -1.98
CA ASN A 143 -36.56 -5.67 -0.53
C ASN A 143 -35.94 -4.34 -0.10
N THR A 144 -34.88 -3.87 -0.78
CA THR A 144 -34.12 -2.69 -0.35
C THR A 144 -34.38 -1.44 -1.16
N GLY A 145 -34.94 -1.57 -2.37
CA GLY A 145 -34.99 -0.49 -3.37
C GLY A 145 -33.65 -0.20 -4.07
N LEU A 146 -32.55 -0.85 -3.67
CA LEU A 146 -31.23 -0.67 -4.27
C LEU A 146 -31.05 -1.58 -5.49
N GLY A 147 -31.36 -1.02 -6.68
CA GLY A 147 -31.14 -1.69 -7.95
C GLY A 147 -29.71 -1.54 -8.49
N VAL A 148 -29.31 -2.48 -9.34
CA VAL A 148 -28.03 -2.41 -10.06
C VAL A 148 -28.20 -1.63 -11.37
N ASN A 149 -27.31 -0.67 -11.60
CA ASN A 149 -27.21 0.01 -12.88
C ASN A 149 -26.49 -0.89 -13.91
N ILE A 150 -27.28 -1.66 -14.66
CA ILE A 150 -26.76 -2.58 -15.70
C ILE A 150 -25.89 -1.86 -16.73
N LYS A 151 -26.24 -0.64 -17.13
CA LYS A 151 -25.50 0.14 -18.15
C LYS A 151 -24.11 0.58 -17.67
N LYS A 152 -23.93 0.78 -16.36
CA LYS A 152 -22.64 1.16 -15.75
C LYS A 152 -21.87 -0.03 -15.17
N SER A 153 -22.53 -1.16 -15.02
CA SER A 153 -21.90 -2.41 -14.58
C SER A 153 -21.08 -3.03 -15.71
N GLU A 154 -19.96 -3.67 -15.37
CA GLU A 154 -19.01 -4.19 -16.34
C GLU A 154 -18.53 -5.59 -15.96
N ILE A 155 -18.41 -6.48 -16.94
CA ILE A 155 -17.83 -7.82 -16.75
C ILE A 155 -16.55 -8.00 -17.56
N MET A 156 -15.55 -8.65 -16.97
CA MET A 156 -14.27 -8.97 -17.60
C MET A 156 -13.94 -10.46 -17.41
N TYR A 157 -13.96 -11.20 -18.51
CA TYR A 157 -13.73 -12.65 -18.54
C TYR A 157 -12.25 -13.04 -18.76
N PHE A 158 -11.83 -14.15 -18.18
CA PHE A 158 -10.56 -14.84 -18.42
C PHE A 158 -10.84 -16.30 -18.79
N ASP A 159 -10.30 -16.75 -19.93
CA ASP A 159 -10.43 -18.11 -20.46
C ASP A 159 -11.87 -18.68 -20.57
N VAL A 160 -12.90 -17.82 -20.53
CA VAL A 160 -14.30 -18.19 -20.80
C VAL A 160 -14.54 -18.27 -22.32
N ASN A 161 -15.18 -19.35 -22.78
CA ASN A 161 -15.47 -19.58 -24.18
C ASN A 161 -16.60 -18.65 -24.73
N LYS A 162 -16.76 -18.59 -26.05
CA LYS A 162 -17.74 -17.70 -26.69
C LYS A 162 -19.20 -18.06 -26.36
N LYS A 163 -19.53 -19.35 -26.23
CA LYS A 163 -20.88 -19.83 -25.93
C LYS A 163 -21.33 -19.36 -24.54
N GLU A 164 -20.50 -19.63 -23.54
CA GLU A 164 -20.74 -19.25 -22.15
C GLU A 164 -20.80 -17.73 -21.97
N LYS A 165 -19.97 -16.96 -22.69
CA LYS A 165 -20.08 -15.49 -22.72
C LYS A 165 -21.43 -15.01 -23.23
N ARG A 166 -21.92 -15.54 -24.36
CA ARG A 166 -23.23 -15.16 -24.90
C ARG A 166 -24.36 -15.46 -23.92
N GLU A 167 -24.28 -16.60 -23.25
CA GLU A 167 -25.27 -17.00 -22.25
C GLU A 167 -25.25 -16.07 -21.02
N ILE A 168 -24.07 -15.71 -20.52
CA ILE A 168 -23.93 -14.72 -19.44
C ILE A 168 -24.42 -13.34 -19.88
N ASP A 169 -24.09 -12.92 -21.10
CA ASP A 169 -24.51 -11.62 -21.62
C ASP A 169 -26.05 -11.57 -21.76
N ASN A 170 -26.71 -12.67 -22.14
CA ASN A 170 -28.18 -12.79 -22.16
C ASN A 170 -28.81 -12.74 -20.76
N ILE A 171 -28.13 -13.29 -19.74
CA ILE A 171 -28.63 -13.27 -18.36
C ILE A 171 -28.47 -11.88 -17.73
N THR A 172 -27.35 -11.22 -17.98
CA THR A 172 -26.94 -9.99 -17.29
C THR A 172 -27.35 -8.71 -17.99
N GLU A 173 -27.53 -8.75 -19.32
CA GLU A 173 -27.82 -7.59 -20.16
C GLU A 173 -26.72 -6.50 -20.12
N MET A 174 -25.55 -6.79 -19.57
CA MET A 174 -24.40 -5.86 -19.46
C MET A 174 -23.62 -5.71 -20.78
N GLY A 175 -24.00 -6.48 -21.80
CA GLY A 175 -23.34 -6.53 -23.10
C GLY A 175 -21.98 -7.25 -23.05
N MET A 176 -21.24 -7.17 -24.16
CA MET A 176 -20.00 -7.94 -24.33
C MET A 176 -18.94 -7.61 -23.28
N GLY A 177 -18.33 -8.66 -22.72
CA GLY A 177 -17.28 -8.53 -21.72
C GLY A 177 -16.09 -7.66 -22.15
N LYS A 178 -15.67 -6.78 -21.24
CA LYS A 178 -14.62 -5.78 -21.48
C LYS A 178 -13.21 -6.38 -21.41
N LYS A 179 -12.28 -5.68 -22.06
CA LYS A 179 -10.82 -5.94 -21.95
C LYS A 179 -10.18 -5.20 -20.76
N LYS A 180 -10.85 -4.16 -20.27
CA LYS A 180 -10.46 -3.34 -19.13
C LYS A 180 -11.70 -2.89 -18.35
N ILE A 181 -11.54 -2.70 -17.04
CA ILE A 181 -12.56 -2.17 -16.13
C ILE A 181 -11.90 -1.09 -15.28
N LYS A 182 -12.64 -0.03 -14.93
CA LYS A 182 -12.16 1.00 -13.99
C LYS A 182 -12.75 0.77 -12.60
N TYR A 183 -11.89 0.52 -11.62
CA TYR A 183 -12.27 0.26 -10.23
C TYR A 183 -11.45 1.14 -9.28
N LEU A 184 -12.11 1.91 -8.41
CA LEU A 184 -11.47 2.84 -7.46
C LEU A 184 -10.42 3.75 -8.10
N GLY A 185 -10.73 4.27 -9.29
CA GLY A 185 -9.82 5.14 -10.05
C GLY A 185 -8.71 4.43 -10.82
N VAL A 186 -8.58 3.11 -10.70
CA VAL A 186 -7.55 2.30 -11.36
C VAL A 186 -8.14 1.49 -12.51
N ILE A 187 -7.50 1.52 -13.68
CA ILE A 187 -7.85 0.71 -14.83
C ILE A 187 -7.21 -0.67 -14.67
N ILE A 188 -8.04 -1.69 -14.45
CA ILE A 188 -7.63 -3.09 -14.45
C ILE A 188 -7.73 -3.61 -15.89
N HIS A 189 -6.65 -4.14 -16.44
CA HIS A 189 -6.59 -4.67 -17.81
C HIS A 189 -6.06 -6.10 -17.81
N LYS A 190 -6.54 -6.96 -18.73
CA LYS A 190 -6.12 -8.39 -18.81
C LYS A 190 -4.60 -8.57 -18.98
N ASN A 191 -3.99 -7.69 -19.77
CA ASN A 191 -2.53 -7.58 -19.91
C ASN A 191 -1.95 -6.59 -18.87
N MET A 192 -1.01 -7.06 -18.06
CA MET A 192 -0.37 -6.28 -16.98
C MET A 192 0.47 -5.10 -17.49
N GLY A 193 1.19 -5.24 -18.60
CA GLY A 193 1.96 -4.14 -19.19
C GLY A 193 1.06 -2.98 -19.63
N LYS A 194 -0.07 -3.28 -20.27
CA LYS A 194 -1.09 -2.29 -20.62
C LYS A 194 -1.77 -1.67 -19.40
N MET A 195 -1.91 -2.43 -18.31
CA MET A 195 -2.44 -1.91 -17.04
C MET A 195 -1.54 -0.79 -16.49
N VAL A 196 -0.23 -1.02 -16.44
CA VAL A 196 0.76 0.01 -16.05
C VAL A 196 0.66 1.21 -16.98
N GLU A 197 0.74 0.96 -18.30
CA GLU A 197 0.72 2.02 -19.30
C GLU A 197 -0.51 2.94 -19.17
N PHE A 198 -1.72 2.38 -19.18
CA PHE A 198 -2.96 3.17 -19.18
C PHE A 198 -3.09 4.06 -17.94
N ASN A 199 -2.80 3.51 -16.76
CA ASN A 199 -2.95 4.26 -15.50
C ASN A 199 -1.91 5.38 -15.39
N TYR A 200 -0.63 5.05 -15.58
CA TYR A 200 0.44 6.03 -15.42
C TYR A 200 0.44 7.09 -16.53
N LYS A 201 0.14 6.72 -17.78
CA LYS A 201 0.01 7.69 -18.88
C LYS A 201 -1.11 8.69 -18.62
N GLN A 202 -2.25 8.25 -18.10
CA GLN A 202 -3.36 9.13 -17.77
C GLN A 202 -3.01 10.07 -16.61
N ALA A 203 -2.41 9.55 -15.53
CA ALA A 203 -1.97 10.37 -14.41
C ALA A 203 -0.91 11.39 -14.82
N TRP A 204 0.05 10.98 -15.64
CA TRP A 204 1.10 11.86 -16.15
C TRP A 204 0.53 12.97 -17.04
N LYS A 205 -0.43 12.66 -17.93
CA LYS A 205 -1.10 13.69 -18.75
C LYS A 205 -1.74 14.79 -17.88
N LYS A 206 -2.41 14.40 -16.78
CA LYS A 206 -2.99 15.38 -15.84
C LYS A 206 -1.90 16.22 -15.15
N ILE A 207 -0.77 15.61 -14.79
CA ILE A 207 0.37 16.32 -14.18
C ILE A 207 0.97 17.31 -15.18
N SER A 208 1.21 16.89 -16.43
CA SER A 208 1.73 17.75 -17.50
C SER A 208 0.81 18.94 -17.77
N ASN A 209 -0.49 18.71 -17.90
CA ASN A 209 -1.47 19.79 -18.12
C ASN A 209 -1.47 20.79 -16.94
N ASN A 210 -1.37 20.30 -15.70
CA ASN A 210 -1.30 21.19 -14.54
C ASN A 210 -0.02 22.01 -14.50
N MET A 211 1.12 21.41 -14.86
CA MET A 211 2.38 22.16 -14.98
C MET A 211 2.25 23.24 -16.05
N GLU A 212 1.67 22.93 -17.21
CA GLU A 212 1.45 23.90 -18.29
C GLU A 212 0.59 25.09 -17.83
N ASN A 213 -0.56 24.80 -17.22
CA ASN A 213 -1.47 25.84 -16.71
C ASN A 213 -0.82 26.72 -15.64
N TRP A 214 0.17 26.19 -14.92
CA TRP A 214 0.83 26.91 -13.84
C TRP A 214 2.11 27.61 -14.29
N LYS A 215 2.59 27.39 -15.53
CA LYS A 215 3.76 28.10 -16.07
C LYS A 215 3.60 29.61 -16.01
N ASN A 216 2.37 30.09 -16.25
CA ASN A 216 2.04 31.52 -16.29
C ASN A 216 1.79 32.10 -14.89
N LYS A 217 1.76 31.27 -13.84
CA LYS A 217 1.71 31.73 -12.46
C LYS A 217 3.15 31.98 -12.03
N ASN A 218 3.53 33.22 -11.74
CA ASN A 218 4.88 33.65 -11.34
C ASN A 218 5.33 33.04 -9.99
N LEU A 219 5.44 31.71 -9.92
CA LEU A 219 5.83 30.96 -8.74
C LEU A 219 7.35 30.97 -8.60
N SER A 220 7.83 31.31 -7.40
CA SER A 220 9.24 31.12 -7.02
C SER A 220 9.62 29.64 -7.10
N THR A 221 10.92 29.34 -7.19
CA THR A 221 11.40 27.96 -7.25
C THR A 221 10.95 27.13 -6.05
N LEU A 222 10.94 27.72 -4.85
CA LEU A 222 10.41 27.09 -3.64
C LEU A 222 8.91 26.88 -3.71
N GLY A 223 8.18 27.87 -4.26
CA GLY A 223 6.76 27.75 -4.58
C GLY A 223 6.48 26.57 -5.52
N LYS A 224 7.28 26.40 -6.58
CA LYS A 224 7.19 25.27 -7.51
C LYS A 224 7.48 23.93 -6.83
N ILE A 225 8.48 23.85 -5.94
CA ILE A 225 8.76 22.63 -5.16
C ILE A 225 7.56 22.26 -4.28
N LYS A 226 7.00 23.22 -3.54
CA LYS A 226 5.82 23.01 -2.68
C LYS A 226 4.61 22.59 -3.51
N ALA A 227 4.34 23.30 -4.60
CA ALA A 227 3.31 22.98 -5.59
C ALA A 227 3.43 21.54 -6.12
N THR A 228 4.64 21.14 -6.51
CA THR A 228 4.91 19.79 -7.01
C THR A 228 4.59 18.74 -5.94
N LYS A 229 5.03 18.94 -4.69
CA LYS A 229 4.77 18.02 -3.58
C LYS A 229 3.29 17.92 -3.19
N MET A 230 2.58 19.06 -3.17
CA MET A 230 1.20 19.14 -2.68
C MET A 230 0.15 18.77 -3.74
N PHE A 231 0.39 19.08 -5.02
CA PHE A 231 -0.64 18.95 -6.05
C PHE A 231 -0.29 18.02 -7.21
N LEU A 232 0.97 17.97 -7.63
CA LEU A 232 1.34 17.17 -8.81
C LEU A 232 1.58 15.70 -8.42
N ILE A 233 2.50 15.47 -7.49
CA ILE A 233 2.96 14.14 -7.12
C ILE A 233 1.88 13.26 -6.47
N PRO A 234 0.95 13.77 -5.63
CA PRO A 234 -0.08 12.94 -5.04
C PRO A 234 -0.92 12.14 -6.06
N LYS A 235 -1.04 12.64 -7.30
CA LYS A 235 -1.71 11.92 -8.40
C LYS A 235 -0.99 10.62 -8.81
N LEU A 236 0.32 10.52 -8.56
CA LEU A 236 1.11 9.30 -8.77
C LEU A 236 1.22 8.45 -7.50
N LEU A 237 1.25 9.06 -6.31
CA LEU A 237 1.42 8.32 -5.04
C LEU A 237 0.33 7.27 -4.84
N TYR A 238 -0.92 7.60 -5.16
CA TYR A 238 -2.02 6.63 -5.13
C TYR A 238 -1.72 5.43 -6.02
N LEU A 239 -1.28 5.65 -7.27
CA LEU A 239 -0.93 4.57 -8.19
C LEU A 239 0.26 3.75 -7.71
N PHE A 240 1.30 4.39 -7.16
CA PHE A 240 2.45 3.69 -6.60
C PHE A 240 2.06 2.72 -5.47
N GLN A 241 1.04 3.09 -4.68
CA GLN A 241 0.52 2.26 -3.60
C GLN A 241 -0.32 1.08 -4.12
N VAL A 242 -1.23 1.32 -5.07
CA VAL A 242 -2.26 0.34 -5.46
C VAL A 242 -1.90 -0.51 -6.68
N LEU A 243 -0.92 -0.07 -7.49
CA LEU A 243 -0.40 -0.79 -8.65
C LEU A 243 1.07 -1.17 -8.43
N PRO A 244 1.33 -2.26 -7.69
CA PRO A 244 2.69 -2.73 -7.40
C PRO A 244 3.28 -3.52 -8.58
N LEU A 245 3.34 -2.85 -9.73
CA LEU A 245 3.86 -3.37 -11.00
C LEU A 245 5.05 -2.54 -11.43
N GLU A 246 5.97 -3.19 -12.14
CA GLU A 246 7.23 -2.59 -12.57
C GLU A 246 7.01 -1.44 -13.55
N ILE A 247 7.50 -0.25 -13.21
CA ILE A 247 7.58 0.89 -14.12
C ILE A 247 8.96 0.86 -14.78
N LYS A 248 9.01 0.98 -16.10
CA LYS A 248 10.28 1.04 -16.83
C LYS A 248 11.15 2.19 -16.31
N GLN A 249 12.42 1.90 -16.00
CA GLN A 249 13.36 2.90 -15.49
C GLN A 249 13.47 4.15 -16.39
N GLY A 250 13.47 3.95 -17.72
CA GLY A 250 13.49 5.06 -18.67
C GLY A 250 12.32 6.03 -18.49
N GLN A 251 11.13 5.52 -18.13
CA GLN A 251 9.94 6.35 -17.89
C GLN A 251 10.09 7.19 -16.62
N LEU A 252 10.57 6.59 -15.52
CA LEU A 252 10.84 7.30 -14.26
C LEU A 252 11.90 8.40 -14.46
N ASN A 253 12.95 8.09 -15.23
CA ASN A 253 13.99 9.06 -15.58
C ASN A 253 13.43 10.25 -16.38
N ILE A 254 12.56 10.00 -17.36
CA ILE A 254 11.89 11.07 -18.12
C ILE A 254 11.06 11.95 -17.18
N TRP A 255 10.22 11.35 -16.32
CA TRP A 255 9.38 12.13 -15.40
C TRP A 255 10.19 12.97 -14.41
N ASN A 256 11.25 12.39 -13.83
CA ASN A 256 12.16 13.11 -12.95
C ASN A 256 12.82 14.30 -13.66
N ARG A 257 13.26 14.11 -14.92
CA ARG A 257 13.81 15.21 -15.73
C ARG A 257 12.77 16.29 -16.00
N THR A 258 11.54 15.93 -16.34
CA THR A 258 10.46 16.89 -16.58
C THR A 258 10.12 17.70 -15.34
N ILE A 259 9.98 17.06 -14.17
CA ILE A 259 9.74 17.76 -12.90
C ILE A 259 10.90 18.69 -12.55
N LYS A 260 12.13 18.23 -12.74
CA LYS A 260 13.31 19.05 -12.50
C LYS A 260 13.33 20.29 -13.41
N LYS A 261 13.04 20.11 -14.71
CA LYS A 261 12.93 21.21 -15.69
C LYS A 261 11.80 22.18 -15.33
N TRP A 262 10.66 21.68 -14.86
CA TRP A 262 9.56 22.50 -14.36
C TRP A 262 9.99 23.40 -13.19
N ILE A 263 10.72 22.84 -12.21
CA ILE A 263 11.14 23.56 -11.00
C ILE A 263 12.28 24.54 -11.29
N LEU A 264 13.35 24.07 -11.94
CA LEU A 264 14.60 24.83 -12.11
C LEU A 264 14.66 25.63 -13.42
N GLY A 265 13.70 25.43 -14.33
CA GLY A 265 13.75 25.97 -15.68
C GLY A 265 14.73 25.22 -16.59
N GLU A 266 15.05 25.82 -17.74
CA GLU A 266 15.95 25.23 -18.74
C GLU A 266 17.45 25.41 -18.40
N LYS A 267 17.77 26.12 -17.33
CA LYS A 267 19.15 26.41 -16.93
C LYS A 267 19.90 25.12 -16.58
N LYS A 268 21.13 24.98 -17.08
CA LYS A 268 21.99 23.83 -16.78
C LYS A 268 22.27 23.77 -15.28
N SER A 269 22.00 22.58 -14.71
CA SER A 269 22.19 22.28 -13.30
C SER A 269 23.66 22.45 -12.89
N ARG A 270 23.97 23.46 -12.07
CA ARG A 270 25.33 23.70 -11.55
C ARG A 270 25.70 22.78 -10.37
N LEU A 271 24.70 22.16 -9.74
CA LEU A 271 24.89 21.23 -8.63
C LEU A 271 24.67 19.78 -9.07
N PRO A 272 25.30 18.80 -8.40
CA PRO A 272 24.98 17.39 -8.55
C PRO A 272 23.50 17.11 -8.28
N ASN A 273 22.89 16.20 -9.06
CA ASN A 273 21.48 15.81 -8.93
C ASN A 273 21.10 15.42 -7.50
N LYS A 274 22.02 14.79 -6.78
CA LYS A 274 21.82 14.29 -5.42
C LYS A 274 21.42 15.41 -4.45
N ILE A 275 22.09 16.56 -4.51
CA ILE A 275 21.81 17.72 -3.65
C ILE A 275 20.39 18.26 -3.86
N TYR A 276 19.89 18.21 -5.09
CA TYR A 276 18.52 18.64 -5.36
C TYR A 276 17.50 17.74 -4.67
N PHE A 277 17.72 16.43 -4.64
CA PHE A 277 16.79 15.46 -4.07
C PHE A 277 16.92 15.29 -2.55
N THR A 278 18.09 15.59 -1.99
CA THR A 278 18.34 15.59 -0.54
C THR A 278 17.35 16.50 0.18
N HIS A 279 16.91 16.09 1.38
CA HIS A 279 15.95 16.84 2.18
C HIS A 279 16.50 18.21 2.61
N GLN A 280 15.60 19.17 2.87
CA GLN A 280 16.00 20.52 3.29
C GLN A 280 16.74 20.52 4.64
N GLU A 281 16.28 19.69 5.57
CA GLU A 281 16.96 19.42 6.85
C GLU A 281 18.37 18.83 6.67
N ASP A 282 18.71 18.30 5.49
CA ASP A 282 20.00 17.66 5.18
C ASP A 282 20.82 18.51 4.17
N LEU A 283 20.58 19.83 4.09
CA LEU A 283 21.26 20.78 3.19
C LEU A 283 20.89 20.64 1.70
N GLY A 284 19.83 19.89 1.37
CA GLY A 284 19.32 19.77 0.01
C GLY A 284 18.17 20.71 -0.32
N TRP A 285 17.68 20.66 -1.56
CA TRP A 285 16.54 21.47 -2.00
C TRP A 285 15.19 20.78 -1.71
N GLY A 286 15.22 19.47 -1.48
CA GLY A 286 14.04 18.65 -1.29
C GLY A 286 13.19 18.51 -2.54
N ILE A 287 13.77 18.61 -3.74
CA ILE A 287 13.06 18.26 -4.98
C ILE A 287 12.64 16.79 -4.89
N PRO A 288 11.39 16.46 -5.20
CA PRO A 288 10.95 15.07 -5.20
C PRO A 288 11.66 14.21 -6.24
N ASN A 289 12.04 13.00 -5.85
CA ASN A 289 12.51 11.96 -6.78
C ASN A 289 11.44 10.87 -6.90
N LEU A 290 10.77 10.79 -8.05
CA LEU A 290 9.67 9.85 -8.29
C LEU A 290 10.11 8.38 -8.24
N GLU A 291 11.35 8.08 -8.62
CA GLU A 291 11.90 6.72 -8.53
C GLU A 291 12.00 6.30 -7.07
N LEU A 292 12.60 7.15 -6.22
CA LEU A 292 12.72 6.85 -4.79
C LEU A 292 11.35 6.80 -4.10
N TYR A 293 10.40 7.65 -4.50
CA TYR A 293 9.02 7.53 -4.02
C TYR A 293 8.41 6.18 -4.41
N TYR A 294 8.51 5.82 -5.68
CA TYR A 294 8.01 4.54 -6.19
C TYR A 294 8.63 3.37 -5.43
N GLU A 295 9.96 3.34 -5.30
CA GLU A 295 10.68 2.30 -4.56
C GLU A 295 10.25 2.24 -3.10
N ALA A 296 10.08 3.38 -2.43
CA ALA A 296 9.60 3.45 -1.06
C ALA A 296 8.20 2.83 -0.91
N PHE A 297 7.27 3.09 -1.85
CA PHE A 297 5.97 2.43 -1.87
C PHE A 297 6.07 0.93 -2.12
N GLN A 298 6.98 0.48 -3.01
CA GLN A 298 7.10 -0.94 -3.33
C GLN A 298 7.69 -1.76 -2.19
N ILE A 299 8.59 -1.20 -1.37
CA ILE A 299 9.17 -1.92 -0.23
C ILE A 299 8.39 -1.75 1.07
N LYS A 300 7.52 -0.73 1.17
CA LYS A 300 6.66 -0.51 2.34
C LYS A 300 5.93 -1.78 2.81
N PRO A 301 5.30 -2.60 1.93
CA PRO A 301 4.66 -3.85 2.34
C PRO A 301 5.62 -4.88 2.97
N LEU A 302 6.92 -4.84 2.68
CA LEU A 302 7.88 -5.73 3.34
C LEU A 302 7.98 -5.44 4.84
N PHE A 303 7.88 -4.17 5.21
CA PHE A 303 7.94 -3.71 6.59
C PHE A 303 6.60 -3.80 7.31
N GLU A 304 5.49 -3.52 6.62
CA GLU A 304 4.14 -3.65 7.20
C GLU A 304 3.81 -5.11 7.53
N ASN A 305 4.34 -6.05 6.75
CA ASN A 305 4.25 -7.48 7.03
C ASN A 305 4.89 -7.91 8.36
N MET A 306 5.69 -7.05 8.98
CA MET A 306 6.29 -7.32 10.29
C MET A 306 5.35 -6.96 11.45
N ARG A 307 4.23 -6.28 11.20
CA ARG A 307 3.25 -5.92 12.23
C ARG A 307 2.65 -7.16 12.87
N GLU A 308 2.31 -7.03 14.16
CA GLU A 308 1.61 -8.09 14.89
C GLU A 308 0.21 -8.34 14.33
N LYS A 309 -0.51 -7.27 13.99
CA LYS A 309 -1.81 -7.36 13.30
C LYS A 309 -1.61 -7.76 11.84
N ARG A 310 -2.02 -8.98 11.50
CA ARG A 310 -1.93 -9.53 10.14
C ARG A 310 -3.17 -9.19 9.32
N ASP A 311 -3.01 -8.30 8.35
CA ASP A 311 -4.06 -7.95 7.40
C ASP A 311 -4.43 -9.10 6.46
N LYS A 312 -5.63 -9.03 5.85
CA LYS A 312 -6.07 -10.00 4.82
C LYS A 312 -5.05 -10.15 3.69
N TRP A 313 -4.40 -9.04 3.30
CA TRP A 313 -3.36 -9.06 2.26
C TRP A 313 -2.12 -9.84 2.66
N PHE A 314 -1.74 -9.79 3.94
CA PHE A 314 -0.65 -10.61 4.47
C PHE A 314 -0.97 -12.09 4.34
N LYS A 315 -2.20 -12.52 4.67
CA LYS A 315 -2.63 -13.93 4.55
C LYS A 315 -2.56 -14.44 3.10
N ILE A 316 -2.92 -13.59 2.14
CA ILE A 316 -2.79 -13.88 0.70
C ILE A 316 -1.32 -14.09 0.34
N GLU A 317 -0.46 -13.17 0.75
CA GLU A 317 0.98 -13.25 0.50
C GLU A 317 1.61 -14.47 1.19
N GLU A 318 1.22 -14.78 2.43
CA GLU A 318 1.69 -15.94 3.18
C GLU A 318 1.32 -17.25 2.49
N GLY A 319 0.12 -17.41 1.97
CA GLY A 319 -0.18 -18.65 1.28
C GLY A 319 0.44 -18.73 -0.13
N VAL A 320 0.54 -17.62 -0.87
CA VAL A 320 1.19 -17.60 -2.21
C VAL A 320 2.71 -17.78 -2.14
N ASN A 321 3.36 -17.10 -1.20
CA ASN A 321 4.82 -16.99 -1.11
C ASN A 321 5.42 -17.72 0.10
N LYS A 322 4.58 -18.27 0.99
CA LYS A 322 4.98 -19.05 2.19
C LYS A 322 6.07 -18.34 2.98
N ARG A 323 7.20 -19.02 3.14
CA ARG A 323 8.39 -18.56 3.83
C ARG A 323 8.87 -17.18 3.35
N GLU A 324 8.81 -16.90 2.06
CA GLU A 324 9.31 -15.64 1.48
C GLU A 324 8.44 -14.44 1.86
N ALA A 325 7.16 -14.67 2.18
CA ALA A 325 6.28 -13.64 2.71
C ALA A 325 6.74 -13.14 4.09
N SER A 326 7.25 -14.06 4.93
CA SER A 326 7.60 -13.80 6.32
C SER A 326 9.08 -13.49 6.54
N PHE A 327 9.99 -14.13 5.79
CA PHE A 327 11.44 -14.05 6.04
C PHE A 327 12.25 -13.47 4.89
N GLY A 328 11.64 -13.23 3.73
CA GLY A 328 12.35 -12.77 2.52
C GLY A 328 13.11 -11.45 2.70
N ILE A 329 12.74 -10.61 3.67
CA ILE A 329 13.45 -9.36 3.97
C ILE A 329 14.78 -9.60 4.73
N PHE A 330 14.87 -10.68 5.51
CA PHE A 330 16.03 -11.00 6.35
C PHE A 330 17.03 -11.97 5.70
N THR A 331 16.56 -12.82 4.78
CA THR A 331 17.38 -13.82 4.07
C THR A 331 18.70 -13.26 3.55
N ARG A 332 19.84 -13.93 3.80
CA ARG A 332 21.15 -13.48 3.28
C ARG A 332 21.20 -13.59 1.75
N ASN A 333 20.62 -14.66 1.20
CA ASN A 333 20.57 -14.92 -0.24
C ASN A 333 19.23 -14.46 -0.84
N LEU A 334 19.11 -13.15 -1.11
CA LEU A 334 17.90 -12.60 -1.73
C LEU A 334 17.65 -13.13 -3.14
N GLU A 335 18.69 -13.56 -3.85
CA GLU A 335 18.52 -14.03 -5.24
C GLU A 335 17.64 -15.28 -5.30
N THR A 336 17.90 -16.23 -4.41
CA THR A 336 17.07 -17.44 -4.27
C THR A 336 15.64 -17.08 -3.85
N SER A 337 15.48 -16.19 -2.87
CA SER A 337 14.16 -15.72 -2.43
C SER A 337 13.37 -15.02 -3.55
N ILE A 338 14.03 -14.16 -4.34
CA ILE A 338 13.42 -13.48 -5.50
C ILE A 338 12.99 -14.48 -6.56
N LYS A 339 13.78 -15.53 -6.82
CA LYS A 339 13.43 -16.60 -7.78
C LYS A 339 12.21 -17.40 -7.34
N ARG A 340 12.08 -17.67 -6.04
CA ARG A 340 10.96 -18.42 -5.44
C ARG A 340 9.70 -17.58 -5.26
N THR A 341 9.83 -16.26 -5.13
CA THR A 341 8.72 -15.33 -4.91
C THR A 341 7.93 -15.08 -6.20
N ARG A 342 6.61 -15.02 -6.07
CA ARG A 342 5.65 -14.74 -7.14
C ARG A 342 4.88 -13.45 -6.89
N GLY A 343 4.29 -12.91 -7.95
CA GLY A 343 3.42 -11.74 -7.87
C GLY A 343 4.15 -10.45 -7.47
N PRO A 344 3.43 -9.46 -6.92
CA PRO A 344 3.97 -8.14 -6.58
C PRO A 344 5.16 -8.17 -5.61
N ARG A 345 5.17 -9.13 -4.67
CA ARG A 345 6.24 -9.30 -3.68
C ARG A 345 7.62 -9.47 -4.32
N LYS A 346 7.68 -10.07 -5.50
CA LYS A 346 8.94 -10.26 -6.25
C LYS A 346 9.59 -8.93 -6.58
N LEU A 347 8.80 -7.94 -6.99
CA LEU A 347 9.28 -6.58 -7.26
C LEU A 347 9.77 -5.91 -5.97
N SER A 348 9.01 -6.03 -4.88
CA SER A 348 9.43 -5.51 -3.57
C SER A 348 10.78 -6.07 -3.15
N LEU A 349 11.02 -7.38 -3.28
CA LEU A 349 12.31 -8.00 -2.95
C LEU A 349 13.44 -7.59 -3.90
N LYS A 350 13.17 -7.43 -5.20
CA LYS A 350 14.15 -6.89 -6.16
C LYS A 350 14.61 -5.48 -5.77
N ILE A 351 13.68 -4.61 -5.38
CA ILE A 351 14.00 -3.26 -4.92
C ILE A 351 14.71 -3.32 -3.57
N TRP A 352 14.26 -4.16 -2.65
CA TRP A 352 14.90 -4.37 -1.36
C TRP A 352 16.36 -4.79 -1.48
N LYS A 353 16.70 -5.64 -2.46
CA LYS A 353 18.09 -6.04 -2.74
C LYS A 353 19.03 -4.85 -2.96
N LYS A 354 18.53 -3.75 -3.56
CA LYS A 354 19.32 -2.52 -3.77
C LYS A 354 19.68 -1.82 -2.46
N TRP A 355 18.78 -1.86 -1.47
CA TRP A 355 18.86 -1.08 -0.24
C TRP A 355 19.36 -1.88 0.96
N LYS A 356 19.16 -3.20 0.96
CA LYS A 356 19.44 -4.08 2.09
C LYS A 356 20.85 -3.90 2.65
N PHE A 357 21.88 -4.01 1.80
CA PHE A 357 23.27 -3.94 2.26
C PHE A 357 23.64 -2.54 2.78
N LYS A 358 23.02 -1.47 2.23
CA LYS A 358 23.23 -0.09 2.69
C LYS A 358 22.59 0.15 4.06
N TRP A 359 21.43 -0.43 4.31
CA TRP A 359 20.65 -0.19 5.54
C TRP A 359 20.85 -1.25 6.62
N MET A 360 21.41 -2.40 6.23
CA MET A 360 21.70 -3.55 7.09
C MET A 360 22.94 -4.29 6.54
N PRO A 361 24.16 -3.79 6.82
CA PRO A 361 25.39 -4.47 6.41
C PRO A 361 25.62 -5.81 7.14
N GLY A 362 25.00 -6.00 8.32
CA GLY A 362 25.05 -7.22 9.13
C GLY A 362 23.71 -7.95 9.22
N ILE A 363 23.48 -8.66 10.32
CA ILE A 363 22.18 -9.25 10.66
C ILE A 363 21.42 -8.29 11.59
N SER A 364 20.14 -8.04 11.29
CA SER A 364 19.29 -7.25 12.19
C SER A 364 18.89 -8.07 13.43
N ASN A 365 18.80 -7.40 14.57
CA ASN A 365 18.20 -7.87 15.80
C ASN A 365 16.75 -8.37 15.63
N TRP A 366 16.06 -7.88 14.59
CA TRP A 366 14.69 -8.26 14.26
C TRP A 366 14.59 -9.52 13.38
N THR A 367 15.73 -10.05 12.93
CA THR A 367 15.80 -11.26 12.12
C THR A 367 15.21 -12.44 12.90
N PRO A 368 14.17 -13.11 12.39
CA PRO A 368 13.67 -14.33 13.01
C PRO A 368 14.74 -15.42 12.95
N ILE A 369 14.96 -16.15 14.05
CA ILE A 369 16.02 -17.16 14.15
C ILE A 369 15.84 -18.24 13.06
N GLU A 370 14.59 -18.62 12.79
CA GLU A 370 14.21 -19.56 11.73
C GLU A 370 14.72 -19.15 10.34
N SER A 371 14.83 -17.84 10.06
CA SER A 371 15.28 -17.35 8.77
C SER A 371 16.76 -17.66 8.46
N LEU A 372 17.56 -18.04 9.47
CA LEU A 372 18.97 -18.39 9.31
C LEU A 372 19.21 -19.79 8.72
N TYR A 373 18.18 -20.61 8.57
CA TYR A 373 18.28 -22.00 8.15
C TYR A 373 17.64 -22.21 6.78
N GLU A 374 18.38 -22.56 5.74
CA GLU A 374 17.84 -22.60 4.37
C GLU A 374 16.79 -23.71 4.13
N LYS A 375 16.83 -24.80 4.90
CA LYS A 375 15.85 -25.88 4.87
C LYS A 375 14.77 -25.62 5.92
N GLU A 376 13.54 -26.10 5.65
CA GLU A 376 12.50 -26.24 6.68
C GLU A 376 13.02 -27.21 7.74
N PHE A 377 13.78 -26.66 8.69
CA PHE A 377 14.07 -27.34 9.94
C PHE A 377 12.73 -27.54 10.63
N ASP A 378 12.50 -28.77 11.09
CA ASP A 378 11.35 -29.24 11.87
C ASP A 378 10.46 -28.11 12.43
N SER A 379 9.27 -27.95 11.84
CA SER A 379 8.29 -26.94 12.25
C SER A 379 7.90 -27.02 13.72
N GLY A 380 8.07 -28.19 14.36
CA GLY A 380 7.85 -28.38 15.80
C GLY A 380 8.91 -27.68 16.64
N TRP A 381 10.19 -27.79 16.27
CA TRP A 381 11.30 -27.15 17.00
C TRP A 381 11.21 -25.62 16.99
N TRP A 382 10.83 -25.02 15.86
CA TRP A 382 10.66 -23.56 15.79
C TRP A 382 9.47 -23.06 16.59
N ARG A 383 8.39 -23.84 16.62
CA ARG A 383 7.23 -23.54 17.46
C ARG A 383 7.63 -23.54 18.94
N GLU A 384 8.35 -24.57 19.36
CA GLU A 384 8.88 -24.69 20.72
C GLU A 384 9.80 -23.52 21.12
N MET A 385 10.77 -23.15 20.26
CA MET A 385 11.63 -21.98 20.46
C MET A 385 10.80 -20.70 20.68
N LYS A 386 9.78 -20.50 19.84
CA LYS A 386 8.92 -19.33 19.90
C LYS A 386 8.06 -19.30 21.17
N ASP A 387 7.49 -20.44 21.56
CA ASP A 387 6.69 -20.58 22.77
C ASP A 387 7.52 -20.32 24.04
N LYS A 388 8.84 -20.61 23.99
CA LYS A 388 9.81 -20.29 25.05
C LYS A 388 10.38 -18.87 24.99
N GLY A 389 9.89 -18.04 24.06
CA GLY A 389 10.28 -16.63 23.92
C GLY A 389 11.48 -16.35 23.01
N TYR A 390 12.02 -17.36 22.32
CA TYR A 390 13.16 -17.21 21.40
C TYR A 390 12.68 -17.12 19.95
N TYR A 391 12.27 -15.93 19.52
CA TYR A 391 11.74 -15.72 18.17
C TYR A 391 12.74 -15.04 17.23
N ARG A 392 13.50 -14.06 17.73
CA ARG A 392 14.40 -13.18 16.98
C ARG A 392 15.82 -13.26 17.52
N ILE A 393 16.78 -12.79 16.72
CA ILE A 393 18.20 -12.77 17.12
C ILE A 393 18.40 -12.01 18.43
N LYS A 394 17.71 -10.87 18.64
CA LYS A 394 17.79 -10.12 19.90
C LYS A 394 17.38 -10.92 21.15
N ASP A 395 16.53 -11.94 20.99
CA ASP A 395 16.03 -12.74 22.11
C ASP A 395 17.10 -13.72 22.63
N LEU A 396 18.23 -13.85 21.90
CA LEU A 396 19.40 -14.62 22.30
C LEU A 396 20.44 -13.77 23.06
N TYR A 397 20.20 -12.48 23.22
CA TYR A 397 21.09 -11.55 23.92
C TYR A 397 20.42 -11.03 25.19
N ASP A 398 21.22 -10.75 26.21
CA ASP A 398 20.75 -10.08 27.42
C ASP A 398 20.54 -8.57 27.19
N MET A 399 20.02 -7.90 28.21
CA MET A 399 19.79 -6.45 28.23
C MET A 399 21.07 -5.60 28.06
N ASN A 400 22.24 -6.20 28.30
CA ASN A 400 23.55 -5.55 28.12
C ASN A 400 24.14 -5.84 26.73
N GLY A 401 23.43 -6.59 25.87
CA GLY A 401 23.90 -6.93 24.53
C GLY A 401 24.86 -8.11 24.48
N HIS A 402 25.01 -8.88 25.56
CA HIS A 402 25.84 -10.09 25.57
C HIS A 402 25.01 -11.31 25.19
N LEU A 403 25.61 -12.21 24.40
CA LEU A 403 24.96 -13.46 24.04
C LEU A 403 24.70 -14.29 25.32
N ILE A 404 23.47 -14.72 25.51
CA ILE A 404 23.08 -15.51 26.69
C ILE A 404 23.95 -16.78 26.75
N PRO A 405 24.35 -17.29 27.93
CA PRO A 405 25.07 -18.56 28.01
C PRO A 405 24.26 -19.70 27.38
N ILE A 406 24.89 -20.52 26.53
CA ILE A 406 24.22 -21.59 25.79
C ILE A 406 23.47 -22.57 26.72
N ASN A 407 24.05 -22.88 27.89
CA ASN A 407 23.45 -23.78 28.88
C ASN A 407 22.07 -23.29 29.31
N ARG A 408 21.87 -21.98 29.55
CA ARG A 408 20.56 -21.43 29.92
C ARG A 408 19.48 -21.65 28.86
N ILE A 409 19.86 -21.69 27.59
CA ILE A 409 18.94 -21.95 26.49
C ILE A 409 18.66 -23.45 26.40
N ILE A 410 19.69 -24.29 26.55
CA ILE A 410 19.53 -25.75 26.59
C ILE A 410 18.61 -26.16 27.75
N ASP A 411 18.81 -25.62 28.95
CA ASP A 411 17.99 -25.89 30.14
C ASP A 411 16.50 -25.56 29.91
N LYS A 412 16.22 -24.48 29.15
CA LYS A 412 14.85 -24.07 28.81
C LYS A 412 14.20 -24.89 27.68
N MET A 413 15.02 -25.39 26.76
CA MET A 413 14.61 -26.08 25.53
C MET A 413 14.65 -27.61 25.65
N GLY A 414 15.27 -28.14 26.72
CA GLY A 414 15.52 -29.56 26.91
C GLY A 414 16.66 -30.12 26.06
N ASP A 415 17.29 -31.17 26.56
CA ASP A 415 18.52 -31.75 25.97
C ASP A 415 18.32 -32.30 24.55
N LYS A 416 17.10 -32.68 24.16
CA LYS A 416 16.83 -33.27 22.83
C LYS A 416 17.27 -32.40 21.65
N ASN A 417 17.41 -31.08 21.84
CA ASN A 417 17.75 -30.13 20.78
C ASN A 417 19.14 -29.46 20.95
N TRP A 418 19.99 -29.93 21.88
CA TRP A 418 21.26 -29.27 22.21
C TRP A 418 22.19 -29.08 21.00
N ILE A 419 22.26 -30.06 20.09
CA ILE A 419 23.07 -29.99 18.85
C ILE A 419 22.61 -28.85 17.94
N LYS A 420 21.29 -28.64 17.83
CA LYS A 420 20.71 -27.58 16.98
C LYS A 420 21.05 -26.20 17.55
N ILE A 421 20.96 -26.05 18.87
CA ILE A 421 21.30 -24.82 19.60
C ILE A 421 22.79 -24.54 19.50
N LEU A 422 23.65 -25.56 19.64
CA LEU A 422 25.10 -25.42 19.49
C LEU A 422 25.47 -24.99 18.06
N GLY A 423 24.81 -25.56 17.04
CA GLY A 423 24.97 -25.14 15.65
C GLY A 423 24.58 -23.68 15.40
N LEU A 424 23.52 -23.18 16.06
CA LEU A 424 23.14 -21.77 16.04
C LEU A 424 24.20 -20.88 16.71
N TYR A 425 24.67 -21.27 17.89
CA TYR A 425 25.67 -20.54 18.66
C TYR A 425 27.00 -20.45 17.94
N ASN A 426 27.48 -21.54 17.35
CA ASN A 426 28.71 -21.56 16.57
C ASN A 426 28.60 -20.65 15.35
N LYS A 427 27.44 -20.65 14.69
CA LYS A 427 27.13 -19.74 13.59
C LYS A 427 27.23 -18.27 14.02
N LEU A 428 26.68 -17.91 15.18
CA LEU A 428 26.74 -16.55 15.75
C LEU A 428 28.16 -16.17 16.20
N LYS A 429 28.88 -17.08 16.90
CA LYS A 429 30.22 -16.85 17.45
C LYS A 429 31.35 -16.81 16.42
N GLN A 430 31.24 -17.54 15.30
CA GLN A 430 32.26 -17.57 14.24
C GLN A 430 32.43 -16.23 13.48
N GLY A 431 31.84 -15.13 13.93
CA GLY A 431 31.91 -13.83 13.25
C GLY A 431 31.26 -13.80 11.86
N LYS A 432 30.67 -14.92 11.38
CA LYS A 432 29.94 -15.00 10.10
C LYS A 432 28.78 -14.01 10.00
N TYR A 433 28.34 -13.46 11.14
CA TYR A 433 27.25 -12.50 11.26
C TYR A 433 27.61 -11.19 11.99
N GLY A 434 28.90 -10.99 12.34
CA GLY A 434 29.41 -9.81 13.05
C GLY A 434 29.05 -9.76 14.56
N GLU A 435 29.78 -8.96 15.34
CA GLU A 435 29.35 -8.57 16.68
C GLU A 435 27.95 -7.94 16.58
N CYS A 436 27.03 -8.32 17.46
CA CYS A 436 25.67 -7.79 17.49
C CYS A 436 25.71 -6.36 18.04
N ILE A 437 26.11 -5.41 17.18
CA ILE A 437 26.29 -4.01 17.60
C ILE A 437 24.92 -3.40 17.90
N VAL A 438 24.76 -2.95 19.14
CA VAL A 438 23.58 -2.30 19.77
C VAL A 438 23.13 -1.01 19.06
N LYS A 439 23.83 -0.57 18.00
CA LYS A 439 23.45 0.61 17.23
C LYS A 439 22.34 0.26 16.24
N GLU A 440 21.14 0.74 16.53
CA GLU A 440 19.95 0.56 15.69
C GLU A 440 20.24 0.89 14.22
N SER A 441 20.09 -0.13 13.35
CA SER A 441 20.27 0.06 11.92
C SER A 441 19.09 0.85 11.31
N MET A 442 19.29 1.42 10.12
CA MET A 442 18.20 2.13 9.42
C MET A 442 17.00 1.22 9.17
N MET A 443 17.24 -0.06 8.88
CA MET A 443 16.18 -1.07 8.74
C MET A 443 15.36 -1.22 10.02
N GLU A 444 16.03 -1.27 11.18
CA GLU A 444 15.37 -1.45 12.49
C GLU A 444 14.55 -0.23 12.88
N HIS A 445 15.05 0.97 12.58
CA HIS A 445 14.29 2.21 12.74
C HIS A 445 12.99 2.19 11.92
N ILE A 446 13.06 1.75 10.66
CA ILE A 446 11.87 1.61 9.81
C ILE A 446 10.91 0.55 10.36
N ILE A 447 11.42 -0.59 10.85
CA ILE A 447 10.59 -1.64 11.46
C ILE A 447 9.89 -1.11 12.71
N LYS A 448 10.59 -0.46 13.64
CA LYS A 448 9.97 0.14 14.84
C LYS A 448 8.88 1.16 14.47
N LYS A 449 9.11 1.96 13.42
CA LYS A 449 8.09 2.89 12.93
C LYS A 449 6.89 2.16 12.34
N ALA A 450 7.12 1.07 11.61
CA ALA A 450 6.05 0.25 11.05
C ALA A 450 5.18 -0.41 12.14
N GLN A 451 5.74 -0.74 13.31
CA GLN A 451 4.97 -1.25 14.46
C GLN A 451 4.10 -0.18 15.11
N THR A 452 4.63 1.04 15.25
CA THR A 452 4.02 2.10 16.07
C THR A 452 3.04 2.99 15.31
N SER A 453 3.08 2.99 13.98
CA SER A 453 2.24 3.89 13.16
C SER A 453 1.84 3.27 11.83
N GLU A 454 0.55 3.38 11.51
CA GLU A 454 0.03 3.07 10.17
C GLU A 454 0.32 4.19 9.15
N LYS A 455 0.56 5.42 9.64
CA LYS A 455 0.76 6.61 8.81
C LYS A 455 2.24 6.97 8.70
N GLY A 456 2.61 7.60 7.57
CA GLY A 456 3.92 8.22 7.38
C GLY A 456 5.10 7.28 7.09
N LEU A 457 4.91 5.96 7.07
CA LEU A 457 5.99 4.99 6.85
C LEU A 457 6.73 5.21 5.52
N VAL A 458 6.00 5.51 4.44
CA VAL A 458 6.61 5.82 3.14
C VAL A 458 7.52 7.05 3.20
N GLY A 459 7.13 8.08 3.98
CA GLY A 459 7.95 9.27 4.18
C GLY A 459 9.25 8.96 4.90
N VAL A 460 9.22 8.07 5.90
CA VAL A 460 10.41 7.61 6.63
C VAL A 460 11.33 6.81 5.71
N ILE A 461 10.78 5.86 4.93
CA ILE A 461 11.54 5.07 3.96
C ILE A 461 12.16 5.99 2.90
N TYR A 462 11.39 6.91 2.33
CA TYR A 462 11.86 7.86 1.33
C TYR A 462 12.99 8.74 1.89
N LYS A 463 12.83 9.28 3.11
CA LYS A 463 13.87 10.07 3.78
C LYS A 463 15.15 9.25 3.94
N ALA A 464 15.04 8.00 4.38
CA ALA A 464 16.17 7.08 4.50
C ALA A 464 16.88 6.80 3.16
N MET A 465 16.13 6.73 2.04
CA MET A 465 16.70 6.58 0.69
C MET A 465 17.43 7.83 0.22
N THR A 466 16.88 9.01 0.51
CA THR A 466 17.50 10.30 0.16
C THR A 466 18.67 10.66 1.05
N LYS A 467 18.75 10.06 2.25
CA LYS A 467 19.84 10.29 3.19
C LYS A 467 21.09 9.56 2.68
N ASP A 468 22.12 10.34 2.41
CA ASP A 468 23.42 9.82 2.06
C ASP A 468 24.47 10.60 2.83
N GLU A 469 24.61 10.21 4.10
CA GLU A 469 25.53 10.85 5.03
C GLU A 469 26.96 10.82 4.49
N GLU A 470 27.35 9.74 3.81
CA GLU A 470 28.69 9.55 3.27
C GLU A 470 28.99 10.49 2.10
N TYR A 471 28.04 10.71 1.19
CA TYR A 471 28.19 11.73 0.15
C TYR A 471 28.13 13.15 0.71
N ILE A 472 27.25 13.44 1.68
CA ILE A 472 27.21 14.75 2.30
C ILE A 472 28.55 15.02 3.00
N ILE A 473 29.02 14.07 3.81
CA ILE A 473 30.31 14.14 4.50
C ILE A 473 31.44 14.29 3.49
N ARG A 474 31.52 13.46 2.45
CA ARG A 474 32.57 13.56 1.42
C ARG A 474 32.50 14.86 0.64
N THR A 475 31.31 15.34 0.26
CA THR A 475 31.17 16.60 -0.46
C THR A 475 31.53 17.79 0.43
N LEU A 476 31.19 17.75 1.71
CA LEU A 476 31.64 18.75 2.69
C LEU A 476 33.16 18.65 2.88
N GLN A 477 33.72 17.44 2.98
CA GLN A 477 35.15 17.18 3.07
C GLN A 477 35.91 17.64 1.82
N ASP A 478 35.47 17.35 0.60
CA ASP A 478 36.13 17.77 -0.64
C ASP A 478 36.09 19.29 -0.82
N ARG A 479 34.99 19.94 -0.40
CA ARG A 479 34.85 21.39 -0.47
C ARG A 479 35.69 22.09 0.60
N TRP A 480 35.82 21.50 1.79
CA TRP A 480 36.59 22.07 2.90
C TRP A 480 38.04 21.59 2.98
N GLN A 481 38.43 20.47 2.38
CA GLN A 481 39.84 20.10 2.18
C GLN A 481 40.54 21.05 1.21
N LYS A 482 39.78 21.75 0.35
CA LYS A 482 40.27 22.91 -0.39
C LYS A 482 40.52 24.14 0.50
N GLU A 483 40.08 24.14 1.76
CA GLU A 483 40.18 25.25 2.72
C GLU A 483 40.85 24.87 4.08
N GLY A 484 41.24 23.61 4.31
CA GLY A 484 41.98 23.15 5.52
C GLY A 484 41.25 22.10 6.39
N VAL A 485 42.01 21.25 7.09
CA VAL A 485 41.58 19.96 7.69
C VAL A 485 40.89 20.08 9.06
N LEU A 486 39.84 19.27 9.31
CA LEU A 486 39.11 19.17 10.58
C LEU A 486 38.87 17.73 11.04
N THR A 487 38.95 17.49 12.36
CA THR A 487 38.75 16.18 13.02
C THR A 487 37.27 15.83 13.22
N ARG A 488 36.96 14.53 13.47
CA ARG A 488 35.59 13.98 13.60
C ARG A 488 34.74 14.67 14.68
N GLN A 489 35.35 15.08 15.80
CA GLN A 489 34.71 15.82 16.89
C GLN A 489 34.30 17.24 16.45
N THR A 490 35.14 17.89 15.65
CA THR A 490 34.89 19.24 15.15
C THR A 490 33.77 19.25 14.10
N ILE A 491 33.61 18.16 13.36
CA ILE A 491 32.50 17.95 12.40
C ILE A 491 31.14 17.85 13.11
N GLU A 492 31.05 17.27 14.31
CA GLU A 492 29.79 17.22 15.06
C GLU A 492 29.38 18.60 15.59
N ASN A 493 30.35 19.38 16.08
CA ASN A 493 30.11 20.77 16.49
C ASN A 493 29.74 21.65 15.27
N LEU A 494 30.40 21.43 14.13
CA LEU A 494 30.06 22.09 12.89
C LEU A 494 28.70 21.69 12.33
N LYS A 495 28.19 20.46 12.54
CA LYS A 495 26.81 20.11 12.18
C LYS A 495 25.79 20.98 12.94
N ARG A 496 26.06 21.31 14.20
CA ARG A 496 25.21 22.20 15.00
C ARG A 496 25.29 23.64 14.51
N GLU A 497 26.49 24.18 14.26
CA GLU A 497 26.65 25.54 13.71
C GLU A 497 26.17 25.68 12.26
N ALA A 498 26.44 24.68 11.41
CA ALA A 498 25.96 24.65 10.03
C ALA A 498 24.43 24.60 9.94
N THR A 499 23.73 24.20 11.01
CA THR A 499 22.27 24.30 11.11
C THR A 499 21.81 25.75 11.37
N LYS A 500 22.57 26.53 12.15
CA LYS A 500 22.35 27.99 12.30
C LYS A 500 22.67 28.73 11.00
N ILE A 501 23.84 28.47 10.41
CA ILE A 501 24.25 29.05 9.12
C ILE A 501 23.32 28.59 7.98
N LYS A 502 22.70 27.41 8.08
CA LYS A 502 21.68 26.91 7.14
C LYS A 502 20.53 27.88 6.97
N ILE A 503 20.07 28.44 8.08
CA ILE A 503 18.93 29.34 8.13
C ILE A 503 19.31 30.67 7.45
N GLU A 504 20.55 31.13 7.63
CA GLU A 504 21.06 32.35 6.99
C GLU A 504 21.40 32.16 5.51
N LYS A 505 22.08 31.08 5.12
CA LYS A 505 22.41 30.79 3.72
C LYS A 505 21.19 30.42 2.89
N TYR A 506 20.14 29.83 3.48
CA TYR A 506 18.88 29.62 2.77
C TYR A 506 18.24 30.97 2.42
N LYS A 507 18.25 31.94 3.36
CA LYS A 507 17.83 33.32 3.11
C LYS A 507 18.71 34.04 2.09
N GLU A 508 20.02 33.75 2.07
CA GLU A 508 20.96 34.35 1.11
C GLU A 508 20.84 33.74 -0.31
N MET A 509 20.63 32.43 -0.42
CA MET A 509 20.39 31.75 -1.71
C MET A 509 19.06 32.15 -2.34
N GLU A 510 18.03 32.41 -1.52
CA GLU A 510 16.77 32.97 -1.98
C GLU A 510 16.95 34.38 -2.57
N ARG A 511 17.84 35.21 -2.00
CA ARG A 511 18.19 36.54 -2.52
C ARG A 511 18.99 36.53 -3.82
N LYS A 512 19.81 35.51 -4.07
CA LYS A 512 20.67 35.41 -5.29
C LYS A 512 19.96 34.86 -6.52
N PHE A 513 18.67 34.53 -6.41
CA PHE A 513 17.88 33.94 -7.50
C PHE A 513 16.66 34.79 -7.92
N ILE A 514 16.33 35.82 -7.14
CA ILE A 514 15.67 37.04 -7.65
C ILE A 514 16.70 37.75 -8.53
#